data_AF-A0A1G4EQR1-F1
#
_entry.id   AF-A0A1G4EQR1-F1
#
_cell.length_a   1.000
_cell.length_b   1.000
_cell.length_c   1.000
_cell.angle_alpha   90.00
_cell.angle_beta   90.00
_cell.angle_gamma   90.00
#
_symmetry.space_group_name_H-M   'P 1'
#
loop_
_entity.id
_entity.type
_entity.pdbx_description
1 polymer ?
#
loop_
_entity_poly.entity_id
_entity_poly.type
_entity_poly.pdbx_seq_one_letter_code
_entity_poly.pdbx_strand_id
1 'polypeptide(L)' 'MYSYPNLILLPASKVREMMDKVKGLPFNRIYNAFHRVVSKHADLAVQKSADQYIKALQETLFNT' A
#
# COMPACT_ATOMS: atom_id res chain seq x y z
N MET A 1 1.04 -5.85 -0.06
CA MET A 1 -0.36 -5.90 -0.55
C MET A 1 -0.56 -7.24 -1.21
N TYR A 2 -1.59 -7.97 -0.81
CA TYR A 2 -1.84 -9.32 -1.31
C TYR A 2 -3.16 -9.36 -2.06
N SER A 3 -3.29 -10.29 -3.01
CA SER A 3 -4.59 -10.63 -3.57
C SER A 3 -5.47 -11.19 -2.46
N TYR A 4 -6.76 -10.88 -2.49
CA TYR A 4 -7.75 -11.50 -1.62
C TYR A 4 -8.70 -12.33 -2.49
N PRO A 5 -9.07 -13.56 -2.09
CA PRO A 5 -8.76 -14.22 -0.82
C PRO A 5 -7.45 -15.05 -0.80
N ASN A 6 -6.79 -15.23 -1.94
CA ASN A 6 -5.68 -16.20 -2.08
C ASN A 6 -4.34 -15.78 -1.45
N LEU A 7 -4.23 -14.53 -0.99
CA LEU A 7 -3.05 -13.96 -0.33
C LEU A 7 -1.74 -14.07 -1.14
N ILE A 8 -1.81 -13.94 -2.46
CA ILE A 8 -0.64 -13.94 -3.35
C ILE A 8 -0.08 -12.52 -3.45
N LEU A 9 1.25 -12.37 -3.43
CA LEU A 9 1.91 -11.08 -3.61
C LEU A 9 1.48 -10.43 -4.94
N LEU A 10 1.03 -9.18 -4.88
CA LEU A 10 0.73 -8.43 -6.10
C LEU A 10 2.03 -7.95 -6.77
N PRO A 11 2.12 -7.96 -8.11
CA PRO A 11 3.26 -7.38 -8.83
C PRO A 11 3.43 -5.89 -8.55
N ALA A 12 4.68 -5.42 -8.50
CA ALA A 12 5.01 -4.02 -8.22
C ALA A 12 4.34 -3.03 -9.18
N SER A 13 4.25 -3.37 -10.48
CA SER A 13 3.57 -2.56 -11.49
C SER A 13 2.09 -2.36 -11.17
N LYS A 14 1.40 -3.42 -10.74
CA LYS A 14 -0.02 -3.38 -10.38
C LYS A 14 -0.25 -2.56 -9.11
N VAL A 15 0.63 -2.68 -8.12
CA VAL A 15 0.58 -1.85 -6.91
C VAL A 15 0.78 -0.37 -7.25
N ARG A 16 1.72 -0.04 -8.13
CA ARG A 16 1.93 1.35 -8.60
C ARG A 16 0.69 1.90 -9.31
N GLU A 17 0.06 1.13 -10.19
CA GLU A 17 -1.19 1.54 -10.85
C GLU A 17 -2.31 1.84 -9.84
N MET A 18 -2.47 1.02 -8.81
CA MET A 18 -3.43 1.27 -7.73
C MET A 18 -3.11 2.58 -7.02
N MET A 19 -1.82 2.85 -6.76
CA MET A 19 -1.37 4.04 -6.08
C MET A 19 -1.65 5.32 -6.86
N ASP A 20 -1.39 5.31 -8.16
CA ASP A 20 -1.65 6.45 -9.04
C ASP A 20 -3.14 6.78 -9.09
N LYS A 21 -4.01 5.76 -9.05
CA LYS A 21 -5.48 5.94 -9.03
C LYS A 21 -6.00 6.58 -7.73
N VAL A 22 -5.38 6.26 -6.60
CA VAL A 22 -5.81 6.81 -5.29
C VAL A 22 -5.05 8.08 -4.90
N LYS A 23 -4.02 8.45 -5.66
CA LYS A 23 -3.21 9.64 -5.41
C LYS A 23 -4.08 10.90 -5.52
N GLY A 24 -4.03 11.74 -4.49
CA GLY A 24 -4.79 12.98 -4.43
C GLY A 24 -6.25 12.83 -4.01
N LEU A 25 -6.76 11.60 -3.80
CA LEU A 25 -8.05 11.40 -3.15
C LEU A 25 -7.90 11.68 -1.65
N PRO A 26 -8.62 12.67 -1.08
CA PRO A 26 -8.53 12.95 0.34
C PRO A 26 -9.35 11.91 1.12
N PHE A 27 -8.73 11.26 2.09
CA PHE A 27 -9.42 10.43 3.06
C PHE A 27 -8.77 10.55 4.44
N ASN A 28 -9.61 10.61 5.46
CA ASN A 28 -9.18 10.81 6.84
C ASN A 28 -8.96 9.48 7.59
N ARG A 29 -9.53 8.37 7.10
CA ARG A 29 -9.50 7.07 7.77
C ARG A 29 -9.39 5.89 6.79
N ILE A 30 -8.70 4.84 7.21
CA ILE A 30 -8.70 3.52 6.55
C ILE A 30 -9.16 2.49 7.55
N TYR A 31 -10.09 1.64 7.12
CA TYR A 31 -10.54 0.47 7.86
C TYR A 31 -9.99 -0.76 7.18
N ASN A 32 -9.32 -1.64 7.92
CA ASN A 32 -8.85 -2.91 7.36
C ASN A 32 -9.74 -4.08 7.77
N ALA A 33 -9.50 -5.24 7.15
CA ALA A 33 -10.22 -6.48 7.42
C ALA A 33 -9.93 -7.11 8.81
N PHE A 34 -9.02 -6.52 9.59
CA PHE A 34 -8.55 -7.05 10.88
C PHE A 34 -8.88 -6.10 12.04
N HIS A 35 -9.96 -5.32 11.92
CA HIS A 35 -10.46 -4.37 12.92
C HIS A 35 -9.46 -3.27 13.35
N ARG A 36 -8.40 -3.02 12.57
CA ARG A 36 -7.50 -1.89 12.79
C ARG A 36 -7.93 -0.71 11.92
N VAL A 37 -7.77 0.48 12.49
CA VAL A 37 -8.10 1.75 11.84
C VAL A 37 -6.86 2.63 11.78
N VAL A 38 -6.55 3.15 10.59
CA VAL A 38 -5.59 4.24 10.44
C VAL A 38 -6.39 5.53 10.47
N SER A 39 -6.19 6.36 11.50
CA SER A 39 -7.04 7.54 11.77
C SER A 39 -6.35 8.89 11.59
N LYS A 40 -5.05 8.90 11.26
CA LYS A 40 -4.25 10.11 11.00
C LYS A 40 -3.49 9.95 9.69
N HIS A 41 -3.50 11.01 8.86
CA HIS A 41 -2.77 11.07 7.59
C HIS A 41 -2.94 9.80 6.75
N ALA A 42 -4.18 9.34 6.64
CA ALA A 42 -4.51 8.05 6.06
C ALA A 42 -4.11 7.99 4.58
N ASP A 43 -4.36 9.07 3.84
CA ASP A 43 -3.86 9.32 2.49
C ASP A 43 -2.35 9.09 2.37
N LEU A 44 -1.55 9.72 3.22
CA LEU A 44 -0.09 9.57 3.22
C LEU A 44 0.35 8.16 3.66
N ALA A 45 -0.39 7.55 4.58
CA ALA A 45 -0.09 6.21 5.07
C ALA A 45 -0.22 5.14 3.98
N VAL A 46 -1.23 5.24 3.10
CA VAL A 46 -1.39 4.34 1.95
C VAL A 46 -0.22 4.49 0.97
N GLN A 47 0.14 5.74 0.63
CA GLN A 47 1.26 6.02 -0.28
C GLN A 47 2.57 5.43 0.25
N LYS A 48 2.89 5.70 1.51
CA LYS A 48 4.09 5.17 2.16
C LYS A 48 4.11 3.63 2.21
N SER A 49 2.97 3.00 2.49
CA SER A 49 2.89 1.53 2.58
C SER A 49 3.15 0.87 1.23
N ALA A 50 2.61 1.42 0.14
CA ALA A 50 2.83 0.88 -1.18
C ALA A 50 4.26 1.10 -1.68
N ASP A 51 4.86 2.26 -1.43
CA ASP A 51 6.26 2.52 -1.77
C ASP A 51 7.20 1.55 -1.08
N GLN A 52 6.99 1.28 0.21
CA GLN A 52 7.78 0.30 0.95
C GLN A 52 7.60 -1.12 0.38
N TYR A 53 6.37 -1.49 0.02
CA TYR A 53 6.08 -2.78 -0.57
C TYR A 53 6.78 -2.96 -1.93
N ILE A 54 6.76 -1.94 -2.79
CA ILE A 54 7.47 -1.96 -4.08
C ILE A 54 8.99 -2.07 -3.86
N LYS A 55 9.56 -1.28 -2.95
CA LYS A 55 10.99 -1.36 -2.63
C LYS A 55 11.41 -2.74 -2.14
N ALA A 56 10.58 -3.38 -1.31
CA ALA A 56 10.81 -4.74 -0.82
C ALA A 56 10.81 -5.76 -1.98
N LEU A 57 9.85 -5.67 -2.91
CA LEU A 57 9.79 -6.55 -4.07
C LEU A 57 10.96 -6.37 -5.04
N GLN A 58 11.52 -5.17 -5.10
CA GLN A 58 12.65 -4.84 -5.99
C GLN A 58 14.02 -5.05 -5.31
N GLU A 59 14.06 -5.64 -4.10
CA GLU A 59 15.27 -5.86 -3.28
C GLU A 59 16.04 -4.58 -2.89
N THR A 60 15.54 -3.41 -3.26
CA THR A 60 16.13 -2.10 -2.94
C THR A 60 15.91 -1.66 -1.49
N LEU A 61 15.12 -2.38 -0.71
CA LEU A 61 14.78 -1.98 0.66
C LEU A 61 15.92 -2.21 1.66
N PHE A 62 16.77 -3.21 1.44
CA PHE A 62 17.83 -3.63 2.37
C PHE A 62 19.25 -3.40 1.86
N ASN A 63 19.40 -2.97 0.60
CA ASN A 63 20.68 -2.53 0.05
C ASN A 63 21.01 -1.15 0.62
N THR A 64 21.72 -1.11 1.75
CA THR A 64 22.25 0.10 2.40
C THR A 64 23.71 -0.13 2.77
#